data_AF-A0A4S5ESZ9-F1
#
_entry.id   AF-A0A4S5ESZ9-F1
#
_cell.length_a   1.000
_cell.length_b   1.000
_cell.length_c   1.000
_cell.angle_alpha   90.00
_cell.angle_beta   90.00
_cell.angle_gamma   90.00
#
_symmetry.space_group_name_H-M   'P 1'
#
loop_
_entity.id
_entity.type
_entity.pdbx_description
1 polymer ?
#
loop_
_entity_poly.entity_id
_entity_poly.type
_entity_poly.pdbx_seq_one_letter_code
_entity_poly.pdbx_strand_id
1 'polypeptide(L)'
;MTERSSDFRGVPTDRPGVETSPDSPSPARSRRLVPLGVRPDLLAGLICAVAMAVVGFPLGLLWAAVAPHLDITGALHGNESAFAVQSDIDARFAMICAIAGLVGGLLAFWRARDAGFPVPLGLAAGGTGGALIAGWIGHLRRSPDLLHSLPPNASPVLVDLVDLRVRAHGLYLVMPVVALGAFAIGLWATSRPSRRPRADGSQPPDPFAGPDGAEPGPEGKVKASDELRSPADATGLQTWPASGSRPDGPRAPD
;
A
#
# COMPACT_ATOMS: atom_id res chain seq x y z
N MET A 1 -29.56 -55.67 22.66
CA MET A 1 -29.72 -54.39 23.38
C MET A 1 -30.34 -53.44 22.39
N THR A 2 -31.63 -53.21 22.59
CA THR A 2 -32.61 -52.69 21.64
C THR A 2 -32.74 -51.17 21.73
N GLU A 3 -32.94 -50.57 20.55
CA GLU A 3 -33.70 -49.36 20.20
C GLU A 3 -33.89 -48.23 21.23
N ARG A 4 -33.54 -47.01 20.80
CA ARG A 4 -34.33 -45.83 21.15
C ARG A 4 -34.39 -44.82 20.01
N SER A 5 -35.39 -45.05 19.17
CA SER A 5 -35.99 -44.07 18.25
C SER A 5 -36.39 -42.82 19.05
N SER A 6 -35.97 -41.64 18.57
CA SER A 6 -36.45 -40.36 19.08
C SER A 6 -37.22 -39.66 17.98
N ASP A 7 -38.53 -39.63 18.19
CA ASP A 7 -39.54 -38.91 17.43
C ASP A 7 -39.18 -37.42 17.32
N PHE A 8 -38.74 -36.98 16.15
CA PHE A 8 -38.67 -35.57 15.82
C PHE A 8 -40.01 -35.13 15.23
N ARG A 9 -40.83 -34.53 16.10
CA ARG A 9 -42.16 -34.01 15.83
C ARG A 9 -42.08 -32.85 14.82
N GLY A 10 -42.75 -33.03 13.68
CA GLY A 10 -42.74 -32.11 12.54
C GLY A 10 -43.27 -30.70 12.86
N VAL A 11 -42.59 -29.72 12.28
CA VAL A 11 -43.04 -28.31 12.21
C VAL A 11 -43.82 -28.13 10.90
N PRO A 12 -45.08 -27.64 10.94
CA PRO A 12 -45.84 -27.32 9.73
C PRO A 12 -45.14 -26.19 8.96
N THR A 13 -44.74 -26.47 7.72
CA THR A 13 -44.19 -25.48 6.78
C THR A 13 -45.24 -25.14 5.73
N ASP A 14 -46.36 -24.56 6.15
CA ASP A 14 -47.24 -23.83 5.23
C ASP A 14 -46.69 -22.41 5.07
N ARG A 15 -45.78 -22.24 4.10
CA ARG A 15 -45.55 -20.92 3.51
C ARG A 15 -46.29 -20.86 2.18
N PRO A 16 -47.31 -19.99 2.03
CA PRO A 16 -47.98 -19.79 0.76
C PRO A 16 -46.99 -19.28 -0.28
N GLY A 17 -47.17 -19.80 -1.51
CA GLY A 17 -46.29 -19.62 -2.65
C GLY A 17 -45.88 -18.17 -2.85
N VAL A 18 -44.57 -17.94 -2.75
CA VAL A 18 -43.93 -16.79 -3.37
C VAL A 18 -43.93 -17.09 -4.86
N GLU A 19 -44.82 -16.42 -5.58
CA GLU A 19 -44.80 -16.34 -7.04
C GLU A 19 -43.38 -15.99 -7.49
N THR A 20 -42.73 -16.97 -8.10
CA THR A 20 -41.51 -16.77 -8.88
C THR A 20 -41.89 -15.94 -10.10
N SER A 21 -41.89 -14.62 -9.96
CA SER A 21 -41.91 -13.68 -11.09
C SER A 21 -40.65 -13.94 -11.93
N PRO A 22 -40.78 -14.52 -13.14
CA PRO A 22 -39.64 -14.84 -13.99
C PRO A 22 -39.39 -13.66 -14.93
N ASP A 23 -39.15 -12.45 -14.41
CA ASP A 23 -38.94 -11.26 -15.26
C ASP A 23 -38.24 -10.11 -14.52
N SER A 24 -37.27 -10.43 -13.67
CA SER A 24 -36.27 -9.42 -13.29
C SER A 24 -35.11 -9.51 -14.29
N PRO A 25 -35.01 -8.60 -15.28
CA PRO A 25 -33.85 -8.55 -16.16
C PRO A 25 -32.63 -8.38 -15.27
N SER A 26 -31.80 -9.43 -15.24
CA SER A 26 -30.51 -9.41 -14.58
C SER A 26 -29.82 -8.13 -15.03
N PRO A 27 -29.51 -7.16 -14.13
CA PRO A 27 -28.87 -5.94 -14.55
C PRO A 27 -27.54 -6.36 -15.15
N ALA A 28 -27.50 -6.31 -16.49
CA ALA A 28 -26.35 -6.66 -17.29
C ALA A 28 -25.17 -5.96 -16.65
N ARG A 29 -24.36 -6.76 -15.97
CA ARG A 29 -23.20 -6.31 -15.21
C ARG A 29 -22.29 -5.74 -16.27
N SER A 30 -22.43 -4.43 -16.48
CA SER A 30 -21.71 -3.68 -17.48
C SER A 30 -20.25 -3.83 -17.12
N ARG A 31 -19.61 -4.85 -17.72
CA ARG A 31 -18.17 -4.93 -17.87
C ARG A 31 -17.84 -3.74 -18.75
N ARG A 32 -17.73 -2.57 -18.11
CA ARG A 32 -17.09 -1.41 -18.69
C ARG A 32 -15.68 -1.86 -18.99
N LEU A 33 -15.48 -2.36 -20.22
CA LEU A 33 -14.18 -2.46 -20.83
C LEU A 33 -13.65 -1.04 -20.86
N VAL A 34 -12.76 -0.75 -19.91
CA VAL A 34 -12.12 0.55 -19.76
C VAL A 34 -11.23 0.74 -20.99
N PRO A 35 -11.44 1.78 -21.80
CA PRO A 35 -10.62 2.00 -22.99
C PRO A 35 -9.16 2.25 -22.58
N LEU A 36 -8.24 1.52 -23.23
CA LEU A 36 -6.78 1.52 -23.08
C LEU A 36 -6.13 2.80 -23.65
N GLY A 37 -6.64 3.97 -23.28
CA GLY A 37 -5.80 5.17 -23.26
C GLY A 37 -4.81 5.04 -22.11
N VAL A 38 -3.58 5.55 -22.25
CA VAL A 38 -2.61 5.58 -21.15
C VAL A 38 -3.17 6.48 -20.04
N ARG A 39 -3.95 5.88 -19.14
CA ARG A 39 -4.61 6.63 -18.07
C ARG A 39 -3.53 7.03 -17.06
N PRO A 40 -3.55 8.28 -16.56
CA PRO A 40 -2.61 8.74 -15.52
C PRO A 40 -2.57 7.79 -14.31
N ASP A 41 -3.66 7.10 -14.04
CA ASP A 41 -3.79 6.05 -13.02
C ASP A 41 -2.81 4.87 -13.23
N LEU A 42 -2.68 4.38 -14.47
CA LEU A 42 -1.74 3.30 -14.80
C LEU A 42 -0.29 3.77 -14.65
N LEU A 43 -0.02 5.02 -15.02
CA LEU A 43 1.30 5.61 -14.85
C LEU A 43 1.66 5.73 -13.37
N ALA A 44 0.73 6.09 -12.50
CA ALA A 44 0.96 6.13 -11.05
C ALA A 44 1.30 4.74 -10.50
N GLY A 45 0.55 3.71 -10.90
CA GLY A 45 0.85 2.31 -10.53
C GLY A 45 2.23 1.86 -11.02
N LEU A 46 2.58 2.18 -12.26
CA LEU A 46 3.89 1.88 -12.84
C LEU A 46 5.02 2.60 -12.10
N ILE A 47 4.85 3.88 -11.78
CA ILE A 47 5.83 4.66 -11.01
C ILE A 47 6.03 4.04 -9.63
N CYS A 48 4.95 3.67 -8.93
CA CYS A 48 5.05 2.96 -7.65
C CYS A 48 5.81 1.64 -7.79
N ALA A 49 5.53 0.86 -8.84
CA ALA A 49 6.22 -0.41 -9.09
C ALA A 49 7.72 -0.22 -9.29
N VAL A 50 8.11 0.70 -10.19
CA VAL A 50 9.52 1.00 -10.50
C VAL A 50 10.23 1.57 -9.27
N ALA A 51 9.61 2.50 -8.55
CA ALA A 51 10.21 3.10 -7.35
C ALA A 51 10.51 2.03 -6.29
N MET A 52 9.54 1.15 -5.99
CA MET A 52 9.73 0.06 -5.02
C MET A 52 10.82 -0.93 -5.48
N ALA A 53 10.87 -1.24 -6.78
CA ALA A 53 11.91 -2.11 -7.32
C ALA A 53 13.31 -1.49 -7.20
N VAL A 54 13.46 -0.21 -7.54
CA VAL A 54 14.73 0.53 -7.47
C VAL A 54 15.21 0.67 -6.02
N VAL A 55 14.31 0.88 -5.06
CA VAL A 55 14.64 0.89 -3.63
C VAL A 55 15.23 -0.45 -3.17
N GLY A 56 14.95 -1.57 -3.85
CA GLY A 56 15.58 -2.85 -3.56
C GLY A 56 17.12 -2.82 -3.59
N PHE A 57 17.73 -2.00 -4.46
CA PHE A 57 19.18 -1.89 -4.58
C PHE A 57 19.87 -1.42 -3.30
N PRO A 58 19.57 -0.22 -2.76
CA PRO A 58 20.17 0.24 -1.52
C PRO A 58 19.79 -0.65 -0.31
N LEU A 59 18.61 -1.26 -0.30
CA LEU A 59 18.24 -2.20 0.78
C LEU A 59 19.11 -3.46 0.78
N GLY A 60 19.43 -4.01 -0.40
CA GLY A 60 20.34 -5.15 -0.50
C GLY A 60 21.75 -4.83 -0.01
N LEU A 61 22.26 -3.64 -0.32
CA LEU A 61 23.54 -3.15 0.19
C LEU A 61 23.50 -2.92 1.70
N LEU A 62 22.42 -2.33 2.21
CA LEU A 62 22.22 -2.12 3.64
C LEU A 62 22.15 -3.44 4.40
N TRP A 63 21.42 -4.42 3.87
CA TRP A 63 21.35 -5.76 4.47
C TRP A 63 22.71 -6.44 4.48
N ALA A 64 23.49 -6.37 3.39
CA ALA A 64 24.85 -6.89 3.36
C ALA A 64 25.75 -6.27 4.45
N ALA A 65 25.64 -4.96 4.66
CA ALA A 65 26.44 -4.24 5.65
C ALA A 65 26.04 -4.54 7.11
N VAL A 66 24.75 -4.79 7.37
CA VAL A 66 24.21 -4.90 8.74
C VAL A 66 24.05 -6.34 9.20
N ALA A 67 24.03 -7.32 8.30
CA ALA A 67 23.89 -8.72 8.70
C ALA A 67 25.13 -9.21 9.50
N PRO A 68 24.93 -10.01 10.56
CA PRO A 68 26.00 -10.49 11.43
C PRO A 68 26.97 -11.42 10.69
N HIS A 69 28.25 -11.33 11.02
CA HIS A 69 29.28 -12.23 10.49
C HIS A 69 29.11 -13.62 11.12
N LEU A 70 29.21 -14.66 10.29
CA LEU A 70 29.05 -16.04 10.73
C LEU A 70 30.40 -16.53 11.28
N ASP A 71 30.42 -16.97 12.54
CA ASP A 71 31.61 -17.59 13.13
C ASP A 71 31.73 -19.03 12.59
N ILE A 72 32.56 -19.19 11.55
CA ILE A 72 32.81 -20.46 10.86
C ILE A 72 33.37 -21.50 11.85
N THR A 73 34.22 -21.08 12.78
CA THR A 73 34.81 -21.92 13.83
C THR A 73 33.75 -22.43 14.79
N GLY A 74 32.82 -21.57 15.22
CA GLY A 74 31.68 -21.96 16.06
C GLY A 74 30.71 -22.93 15.35
N ALA A 75 30.47 -22.72 14.05
CA ALA A 75 29.61 -23.57 13.24
C ALA A 75 30.20 -24.98 13.01
N LEU A 76 31.52 -25.09 12.83
CA LEU A 76 32.22 -26.36 12.65
C LEU A 76 32.16 -27.29 13.88
N HIS A 77 31.99 -26.73 15.08
CA HIS A 77 31.90 -27.50 16.33
C HIS A 77 30.48 -27.98 16.65
N GLY A 78 29.52 -27.87 15.72
CA GLY A 78 28.17 -28.42 15.86
C GLY A 78 27.28 -27.65 16.86
N ASN A 79 27.62 -26.39 17.14
CA ASN A 79 26.93 -25.60 18.13
C ASN A 79 25.60 -25.03 17.57
N GLU A 80 24.53 -25.01 18.38
CA GLU A 80 23.20 -24.43 18.06
C GLU A 80 23.27 -22.98 17.54
N SER A 81 24.41 -22.31 17.79
CA SER A 81 24.80 -21.00 17.28
C SER A 81 24.56 -20.77 15.78
N ALA A 82 24.71 -21.78 14.91
CA ALA A 82 24.56 -21.58 13.47
C ALA A 82 23.11 -21.24 13.08
N PHE A 83 22.13 -21.89 13.71
CA PHE A 83 20.71 -21.59 13.50
C PHE A 83 20.33 -20.23 14.07
N ALA A 84 20.91 -19.84 15.22
CA ALA A 84 20.67 -18.54 15.83
C ALA A 84 21.20 -17.40 14.94
N VAL A 85 22.39 -17.54 14.37
CA VAL A 85 22.96 -16.54 13.43
C VAL A 85 22.12 -16.47 12.16
N GLN A 86 21.70 -17.61 11.61
CA GLN A 86 20.84 -17.63 10.42
C GLN A 86 19.51 -16.91 10.66
N SER A 87 18.88 -17.16 11.82
CA SER A 87 17.64 -16.49 12.22
C SER A 87 17.82 -14.97 12.34
N ASP A 88 18.96 -14.50 12.90
CA ASP A 88 19.25 -13.06 13.00
C ASP A 88 19.43 -12.40 11.63
N ILE A 89 20.06 -13.09 10.67
CA ILE A 89 20.22 -12.62 9.29
C ILE A 89 18.86 -12.44 8.61
N ASP A 90 18.00 -13.44 8.73
CA ASP A 90 16.65 -13.44 8.18
C ASP A 90 15.77 -12.36 8.86
N ALA A 91 15.87 -12.21 10.18
CA ALA A 91 15.15 -11.17 10.93
C ALA A 91 15.56 -9.75 10.52
N ARG A 92 16.86 -9.49 10.31
CA ARG A 92 17.35 -8.19 9.83
C ARG A 92 16.84 -7.88 8.43
N PHE A 93 16.86 -8.86 7.52
CA PHE A 93 16.28 -8.69 6.19
C PHE A 93 14.79 -8.33 6.27
N ALA A 94 14.03 -9.10 7.07
CA ALA A 94 12.60 -8.87 7.29
C ALA A 94 12.33 -7.46 7.84
N MET A 95 13.10 -7.01 8.84
CA MET A 95 12.98 -5.68 9.43
C MET A 95 13.26 -4.56 8.41
N ILE A 96 14.33 -4.69 7.62
CA ILE A 96 14.67 -3.72 6.56
C ILE A 96 13.53 -3.64 5.53
N CYS A 97 13.04 -4.79 5.06
CA CYS A 97 11.92 -4.88 4.14
C CYS A 97 10.62 -4.31 4.72
N ALA A 98 10.34 -4.54 6.01
CA ALA A 98 9.16 -4.02 6.69
C ALA A 98 9.19 -2.49 6.76
N ILE A 99 10.32 -1.90 7.16
CA ILE A 99 10.48 -0.44 7.24
C ILE A 99 10.33 0.19 5.85
N ALA A 100 10.99 -0.38 4.84
CA ALA A 100 10.88 0.11 3.46
C ALA A 100 9.46 -0.02 2.90
N GLY A 101 8.80 -1.15 3.15
CA GLY A 101 7.40 -1.38 2.78
C GLY A 101 6.48 -0.35 3.43
N LEU A 102 6.65 -0.10 4.74
CA LEU A 102 5.88 0.90 5.47
C LEU A 102 6.04 2.28 4.83
N VAL A 103 7.27 2.75 4.64
CA VAL A 103 7.56 4.06 4.00
C VAL A 103 6.96 4.13 2.59
N GLY A 104 7.14 3.10 1.78
CA GLY A 104 6.59 3.03 0.42
C GLY A 104 5.06 3.08 0.38
N GLY A 105 4.39 2.35 1.27
CA GLY A 105 2.94 2.34 1.40
C GLY A 105 2.38 3.68 1.86
N LEU A 106 2.99 4.33 2.86
CA LEU A 106 2.61 5.68 3.30
C LEU A 106 2.81 6.71 2.19
N LEU A 107 3.94 6.65 1.47
CA LEU A 107 4.24 7.59 0.40
C LEU A 107 3.26 7.44 -0.76
N ALA A 108 2.94 6.20 -1.15
CA ALA A 108 1.93 5.92 -2.16
C ALA A 108 0.54 6.38 -1.72
N PHE A 109 0.18 6.22 -0.45
CA PHE A 109 -1.08 6.75 0.09
C PHE A 109 -1.12 8.28 -0.02
N TRP A 110 -0.04 8.96 0.36
CA TRP A 110 0.00 10.43 0.32
C TRP A 110 -0.03 10.98 -1.11
N ARG A 111 0.62 10.31 -2.07
CA ARG A 111 0.80 10.84 -3.44
C ARG A 111 -0.14 10.28 -4.50
N ALA A 112 -0.68 9.08 -4.28
CA ALA A 112 -1.38 8.33 -5.32
C ALA A 112 -2.70 7.67 -4.85
N ARG A 113 -3.24 8.04 -3.67
CA ARG A 113 -4.53 7.50 -3.20
C ARG A 113 -5.70 7.69 -4.18
N ASP A 114 -5.66 8.73 -5.00
CA ASP A 114 -6.75 9.07 -5.93
C ASP A 114 -6.63 8.30 -7.28
N ALA A 115 -5.50 7.65 -7.54
CA ALA A 115 -5.23 6.92 -8.79
C ALA A 115 -5.84 5.50 -8.83
N GLY A 116 -6.53 5.07 -7.77
CA GLY A 116 -7.31 3.84 -7.76
C GLY A 116 -6.49 2.54 -7.76
N PHE A 117 -7.05 1.49 -8.38
CA PHE A 117 -6.55 0.11 -8.32
C PHE A 117 -5.13 -0.15 -8.88
N PRO A 118 -4.60 0.59 -9.89
CA PRO A 118 -3.24 0.37 -10.37
C PRO A 118 -2.15 0.57 -9.31
N VAL A 119 -2.38 1.41 -8.30
CA VAL A 119 -1.40 1.71 -7.24
C VAL A 119 -1.10 0.50 -6.34
N PRO A 120 -2.09 -0.17 -5.71
CA PRO A 120 -1.81 -1.37 -4.93
C PRO A 120 -1.22 -2.50 -5.79
N LEU A 121 -1.60 -2.62 -7.06
CA LEU A 121 -0.98 -3.59 -7.97
C LEU A 121 0.51 -3.26 -8.19
N GLY A 122 0.84 -1.98 -8.38
CA GLY A 122 2.22 -1.50 -8.50
C GLY A 122 3.03 -1.72 -7.23
N LEU A 123 2.46 -1.43 -6.05
CA LEU A 123 3.10 -1.71 -4.76
C LEU A 123 3.36 -3.20 -4.54
N ALA A 124 2.42 -4.07 -4.92
CA ALA A 124 2.58 -5.51 -4.80
C ALA A 124 3.71 -6.02 -5.73
N ALA A 125 3.64 -5.67 -7.02
CA ALA A 125 4.61 -6.11 -8.01
C ALA A 125 6.01 -5.52 -7.76
N GLY A 126 6.10 -4.20 -7.56
CA GLY A 126 7.36 -3.52 -7.27
C GLY A 126 7.91 -3.86 -5.90
N GLY A 127 7.05 -4.04 -4.90
CA GLY A 127 7.44 -4.50 -3.57
C GLY A 127 8.05 -5.91 -3.61
N THR A 128 7.45 -6.83 -4.37
CA THR A 128 8.01 -8.17 -4.56
C THR A 128 9.33 -8.11 -5.33
N GLY A 129 9.38 -7.36 -6.44
CA GLY A 129 10.59 -7.18 -7.25
C GLY A 129 11.73 -6.55 -6.46
N GLY A 130 11.46 -5.51 -5.68
CA GLY A 130 12.45 -4.84 -4.84
C GLY A 130 13.01 -5.75 -3.74
N ALA A 131 12.17 -6.59 -3.13
CA ALA A 131 12.63 -7.54 -2.11
C ALA A 131 13.54 -8.61 -2.71
N LEU A 132 13.19 -9.11 -3.91
CA LEU A 132 14.03 -10.06 -4.65
C LEU A 132 15.37 -9.44 -5.03
N ILE A 133 15.36 -8.20 -5.55
CA ILE A 133 16.58 -7.45 -5.88
C ILE A 133 17.44 -7.24 -4.62
N ALA A 134 16.84 -6.88 -3.48
CA ALA A 134 17.55 -6.69 -2.23
C ALA A 134 18.24 -7.98 -1.76
N GLY A 135 17.51 -9.11 -1.76
CA GLY A 135 18.08 -10.41 -1.38
C GLY A 135 19.19 -10.85 -2.34
N TRP A 136 19.01 -10.63 -3.65
CA TRP A 136 20.01 -10.97 -4.65
C TRP A 136 21.31 -10.14 -4.50
N ILE A 137 21.19 -8.83 -4.34
CA ILE A 137 22.35 -7.93 -4.18
C ILE A 137 23.10 -8.22 -2.88
N GLY A 138 22.38 -8.40 -1.78
CA GLY A 138 23.04 -8.68 -0.52
C GLY A 138 23.74 -10.05 -0.52
N HIS A 139 23.19 -11.03 -1.23
CA HIS A 139 23.83 -12.32 -1.46
C HIS A 139 25.11 -12.17 -2.30
N LEU A 140 25.05 -11.47 -3.43
CA LEU A 140 26.21 -11.24 -4.31
C LEU A 140 27.38 -10.55 -3.60
N ARG A 141 27.10 -9.65 -2.65
CA ARG A 141 28.14 -8.95 -1.90
C ARG A 141 28.77 -9.78 -0.79
N ARG A 142 28.11 -10.86 -0.35
CA ARG A 142 28.53 -11.64 0.84
C ARG A 142 29.08 -13.03 0.52
N SER A 143 28.56 -13.67 -0.53
CA SER A 143 28.92 -15.03 -0.91
C SER A 143 30.42 -15.20 -1.25
N PRO A 144 31.10 -14.29 -1.98
CA PRO A 144 32.50 -14.49 -2.36
C PRO A 144 33.47 -14.55 -1.17
N ASP A 145 33.31 -13.63 -0.21
CA ASP A 145 34.24 -13.47 0.92
C ASP A 145 34.18 -14.68 1.88
N LEU A 146 32.98 -15.26 2.04
CA LEU A 146 32.78 -16.40 2.91
C LEU A 146 33.19 -17.72 2.26
N LEU A 147 32.99 -17.88 0.95
CA LEU A 147 33.44 -19.06 0.22
C LEU A 147 34.97 -19.17 0.19
N HIS A 148 35.70 -18.05 0.15
CA HIS A 148 37.16 -18.04 0.19
C HIS A 148 37.72 -18.38 1.58
N SER A 149 36.89 -18.27 2.62
CA SER A 149 37.26 -18.54 4.01
C SER A 149 37.06 -20.02 4.40
N LEU A 150 36.50 -20.84 3.50
CA LEU A 150 36.22 -22.25 3.77
C LEU A 150 37.44 -23.15 3.54
N PRO A 151 37.65 -24.18 4.40
CA PRO A 151 38.64 -25.23 4.13
C PRO A 151 38.36 -25.93 2.80
N PRO A 152 39.39 -26.36 2.04
CA PRO A 152 39.22 -27.02 0.74
C PRO A 152 38.47 -28.37 0.80
N ASN A 153 38.28 -28.90 2.01
CA ASN A 153 37.58 -30.13 2.35
C ASN A 153 36.26 -29.89 3.12
N ALA A 154 35.70 -28.68 3.05
CA ALA A 154 34.42 -28.36 3.71
C ALA A 154 33.29 -29.27 3.20
N SER A 155 32.44 -29.72 4.12
CA SER A 155 31.29 -30.57 3.77
C SER A 155 30.25 -29.78 2.94
N PRO A 156 29.48 -30.44 2.07
CA PRO A 156 28.44 -29.79 1.27
C PRO A 156 27.38 -29.10 2.14
N VAL A 157 27.13 -29.59 3.36
CA VAL A 157 26.22 -28.98 4.32
C VAL A 157 26.77 -27.67 4.85
N LEU A 158 28.09 -27.59 5.06
CA LEU A 158 28.75 -26.36 5.50
C LEU A 158 28.73 -25.31 4.38
N VAL A 159 28.95 -25.74 3.13
CA VAL A 159 28.85 -24.86 1.96
C VAL A 159 27.44 -24.30 1.82
N ASP A 160 26.39 -25.12 1.97
CA ASP A 160 24.98 -24.66 1.93
C ASP A 160 24.61 -23.75 3.13
N LEU A 161 25.28 -23.91 4.28
CA LEU A 161 25.10 -23.01 5.43
C LEU A 161 25.76 -21.64 5.21
N VAL A 162 26.89 -21.64 4.52
CA VAL A 162 27.72 -20.45 4.26
C VAL A 162 27.25 -19.74 2.99
N ASP A 163 26.50 -20.44 2.13
CA ASP A 163 25.71 -19.86 1.06
C ASP A 163 24.53 -19.08 1.66
N LEU A 164 24.86 -17.90 2.20
CA LEU A 164 23.93 -17.01 2.89
C LEU A 164 22.89 -16.48 1.91
N ARG A 165 21.85 -17.28 1.77
CA ARG A 165 20.66 -17.00 1.00
C ARG A 165 19.50 -16.93 1.97
N VAL A 166 18.60 -15.99 1.73
CA VAL A 166 17.35 -15.90 2.51
C VAL A 166 16.58 -17.20 2.29
N ARG A 167 16.65 -18.11 3.28
CA ARG A 167 16.07 -19.46 3.19
C ARG A 167 14.56 -19.39 3.31
N ALA A 168 14.06 -18.50 4.16
CA ALA A 168 12.65 -18.22 4.31
C ALA A 168 12.13 -17.40 3.12
N HIS A 169 11.69 -18.10 2.07
CA HIS A 169 11.12 -17.47 0.86
C HIS A 169 9.93 -16.53 1.19
N GLY A 170 9.23 -16.77 2.30
CA GLY A 170 8.16 -15.89 2.79
C GLY A 170 8.64 -14.47 3.14
N LEU A 171 9.93 -14.27 3.43
CA LEU A 171 10.46 -12.95 3.78
C LEU A 171 10.46 -11.98 2.61
N TYR A 172 10.51 -12.48 1.36
CA TYR A 172 10.34 -11.64 0.17
C TYR A 172 8.94 -11.00 0.09
N LEU A 173 7.95 -11.54 0.81
CA LEU A 173 6.61 -10.99 0.87
C LEU A 173 6.43 -9.94 1.97
N VAL A 174 7.40 -9.76 2.87
CA VAL A 174 7.28 -8.79 3.97
C VAL A 174 7.13 -7.37 3.42
N MET A 175 7.98 -6.98 2.48
CA MET A 175 7.92 -5.64 1.88
C MET A 175 6.57 -5.34 1.19
N PRO A 176 6.06 -6.16 0.25
CA PRO A 176 4.78 -5.89 -0.40
C PRO A 176 3.60 -5.98 0.57
N VAL A 177 3.59 -6.93 1.52
CA VAL A 177 2.50 -7.05 2.51
C VAL A 177 2.43 -5.82 3.41
N VAL A 178 3.57 -5.36 3.93
CA VAL A 178 3.60 -4.17 4.80
C VAL A 178 3.24 -2.91 4.00
N ALA A 179 3.71 -2.77 2.76
CA ALA A 179 3.35 -1.64 1.90
C ALA A 179 1.85 -1.58 1.60
N LEU A 180 1.25 -2.72 1.22
CA LEU A 180 -0.19 -2.82 0.99
C LEU A 180 -0.99 -2.56 2.26
N GLY A 181 -0.56 -3.11 3.39
CA GLY A 181 -1.19 -2.89 4.69
C GLY A 181 -1.19 -1.41 5.07
N ALA A 182 -0.04 -0.74 4.98
CA ALA A 182 0.10 0.69 5.26
C ALA A 182 -0.78 1.55 4.34
N PHE A 183 -0.77 1.24 3.03
CA PHE A 183 -1.61 1.93 2.06
C PHE A 183 -3.10 1.75 2.36
N ALA A 184 -3.55 0.51 2.61
CA ALA A 184 -4.93 0.18 2.93
C ALA A 184 -5.41 0.82 4.24
N ILE A 185 -4.58 0.83 5.28
CA ILE A 185 -4.88 1.51 6.55
C ILE A 185 -5.04 3.02 6.33
N GLY A 186 -4.19 3.64 5.52
CA GLY A 186 -4.31 5.06 5.17
C GLY A 186 -5.63 5.38 4.47
N LEU A 187 -6.00 4.56 3.47
CA LEU A 187 -7.30 4.68 2.80
C LEU A 187 -8.46 4.52 3.79
N TRP A 188 -8.42 3.50 4.64
CA TRP A 188 -9.46 3.25 5.63
C TRP A 188 -9.58 4.39 6.65
N ALA A 189 -8.47 4.90 7.16
CA ALA A 189 -8.43 5.99 8.15
C ALA A 189 -9.05 7.28 7.61
N THR A 190 -8.86 7.58 6.32
CA THR A 190 -9.41 8.76 5.67
C THR A 190 -10.81 8.57 5.08
N SER A 191 -11.24 7.32 4.86
CA SER A 191 -12.60 7.00 4.38
C SER A 191 -13.66 7.05 5.48
N ARG A 192 -13.28 7.29 6.74
CA ARG A 192 -14.25 7.43 7.82
C ARG A 192 -15.15 8.62 7.52
N PRO A 193 -16.48 8.43 7.36
CA PRO A 193 -17.39 9.54 7.15
C PRO A 193 -17.17 10.48 8.32
N SER A 194 -16.78 11.73 8.04
CA SER A 194 -16.94 12.78 9.04
C SER A 194 -18.41 12.70 9.43
N ARG A 195 -18.71 12.20 10.63
CA ARG A 195 -19.99 12.40 11.28
C ARG A 195 -20.08 13.92 11.43
N ARG A 196 -20.48 14.60 10.36
CA ARG A 196 -20.91 15.99 10.47
C ARG A 196 -21.97 15.92 11.57
N PRO A 197 -21.78 16.64 12.69
CA PRO A 197 -22.84 16.81 13.65
C PRO A 197 -24.04 17.20 12.79
N ARG A 198 -25.08 16.37 12.79
CA ARG A 198 -26.33 16.74 12.17
C ARG A 198 -26.67 18.04 12.88
N ALA A 199 -26.48 19.16 12.21
CA ALA A 199 -27.04 20.43 12.61
C ALA A 199 -28.53 20.24 12.42
N ASP A 200 -29.13 19.49 13.35
CA ASP A 200 -30.55 19.33 13.51
C ASP A 200 -31.03 20.64 14.15
N GLY A 201 -30.86 21.71 13.36
CA GLY A 201 -31.55 22.98 13.49
C GLY A 201 -32.84 22.95 12.68
N SER A 202 -33.31 21.77 12.25
CA SER A 202 -34.74 21.51 12.11
C SER A 202 -35.34 21.52 13.50
N GLN A 203 -35.44 22.73 14.07
CA GLN A 203 -36.52 23.07 14.97
C GLN A 203 -37.78 22.50 14.33
N PRO A 204 -38.45 21.52 14.96
CA PRO A 204 -39.68 20.98 14.41
C PRO A 204 -40.61 22.17 14.13
N PRO A 205 -41.28 22.22 12.97
CA PRO A 205 -42.21 23.30 12.68
C PRO A 205 -43.20 23.38 13.83
N ASP A 206 -43.28 24.54 14.50
CA ASP A 206 -44.20 24.76 15.60
C ASP A 206 -45.61 24.37 15.14
N PRO A 207 -46.26 23.37 15.75
CA PRO A 207 -47.60 22.91 15.36
C PRO A 207 -48.71 23.96 15.55
N PHE A 208 -48.37 25.16 16.04
CA PHE A 208 -49.29 26.22 16.42
C PHE A 208 -49.24 27.47 15.52
N ALA A 209 -48.55 27.43 14.37
CA ALA A 209 -48.72 28.43 13.33
C ALA A 209 -50.08 28.21 12.63
N GLY A 210 -51.15 28.75 13.22
CA GLY A 210 -52.52 28.64 12.74
C GLY A 210 -52.77 29.37 11.40
N PRO A 211 -53.86 29.03 10.69
CA PRO A 211 -54.17 29.52 9.34
C PRO A 211 -54.83 30.92 9.26
N ASP A 212 -54.71 31.78 10.29
CA ASP A 212 -55.39 33.08 10.31
C ASP A 212 -54.39 34.23 10.20
N GLY A 213 -54.14 34.66 8.97
CA GLY A 213 -53.28 35.80 8.67
C GLY A 213 -53.30 36.20 7.20
N ALA A 214 -54.50 36.22 6.60
CA ALA A 214 -54.70 36.87 5.33
C ALA A 214 -54.59 38.39 5.51
N GLU A 215 -53.50 39.00 5.04
CA GLU A 215 -53.51 40.40 4.61
C GLU A 215 -52.91 40.51 3.20
N PRO A 216 -53.69 40.97 2.21
CA PRO A 216 -53.20 41.30 0.89
C PRO A 216 -52.87 42.80 0.76
N GLY A 217 -51.65 43.09 0.30
CA GLY A 217 -51.32 44.26 -0.53
C GLY A 217 -50.33 45.27 0.07
N PRO A 218 -49.84 46.25 -0.73
CA PRO A 218 -49.63 46.27 -2.17
C PRO A 218 -48.20 46.69 -2.56
N GLU A 219 -47.97 46.59 -3.87
CA GLU A 219 -46.87 47.14 -4.67
C GLU A 219 -46.18 48.41 -4.14
N GLY A 220 -44.85 48.43 -4.19
CA GLY A 220 -44.08 49.63 -3.90
C GLY A 220 -42.59 49.56 -4.25
N LYS A 221 -42.27 50.00 -5.47
CA LYS A 221 -41.05 50.72 -5.87
C LYS A 221 -39.68 50.02 -5.84
N VAL A 222 -39.21 49.70 -7.05
CA VAL A 222 -38.02 50.32 -7.70
C VAL A 222 -36.90 50.81 -6.77
N LYS A 223 -35.72 50.19 -6.88
CA LYS A 223 -34.50 50.98 -7.14
C LYS A 223 -33.41 50.16 -7.83
N ALA A 224 -33.16 50.55 -9.08
CA ALA A 224 -31.93 50.31 -9.79
C ALA A 224 -30.77 51.11 -9.16
N SER A 225 -29.64 50.44 -9.00
CA SER A 225 -28.27 50.98 -8.90
C SER A 225 -27.39 49.72 -8.79
N ASP A 226 -26.72 49.25 -9.83
CA ASP A 226 -25.62 49.90 -10.54
C ASP A 226 -24.49 50.28 -9.57
N GLU A 227 -23.64 49.31 -9.26
CA GLU A 227 -22.25 49.50 -8.81
C GLU A 227 -21.49 48.19 -9.11
N LEU A 228 -20.82 48.06 -10.25
CA LEU A 228 -19.45 48.47 -10.57
C LEU A 228 -18.36 47.77 -9.72
N ARG A 229 -17.35 47.20 -10.43
CA ARG A 229 -16.03 46.67 -10.03
C ARG A 229 -15.97 45.14 -9.81
N SER A 230 -15.03 44.36 -10.37
CA SER A 230 -13.82 44.64 -11.14
C SER A 230 -13.29 43.31 -11.74
N PRO A 231 -12.94 43.22 -13.03
CA PRO A 231 -12.16 42.12 -13.59
C PRO A 231 -10.81 42.62 -14.13
N ALA A 232 -9.77 42.53 -13.31
CA ALA A 232 -8.34 42.77 -13.57
C ALA A 232 -7.68 42.54 -12.20
N ASP A 233 -6.57 41.87 -11.95
CA ASP A 233 -5.37 41.52 -12.68
C ASP A 233 -4.64 40.52 -11.77
N ALA A 234 -4.06 39.43 -12.30
CA ALA A 234 -2.87 38.80 -11.71
C ALA A 234 -2.30 37.73 -12.65
N THR A 235 -1.94 38.17 -13.85
CA THR A 235 -0.99 37.49 -14.71
C THR A 235 0.39 37.61 -14.05
N GLY A 236 0.73 36.66 -13.18
CA GLY A 236 2.01 36.60 -12.48
C GLY A 236 2.91 35.51 -13.04
N LEU A 237 3.57 35.81 -14.16
CA LEU A 237 4.76 35.12 -14.63
C LEU A 237 5.82 35.08 -13.52
N GLN A 238 6.26 33.89 -13.10
CA GLN A 238 7.61 33.70 -12.56
C GLN A 238 8.29 32.56 -13.29
N THR A 239 8.97 32.92 -14.37
CA THR A 239 10.10 32.20 -14.93
C THR A 239 11.36 32.63 -14.18
N TRP A 240 12.07 31.71 -13.53
CA TRP A 240 13.43 31.93 -13.04
C TRP A 240 14.29 30.69 -13.30
N PRO A 241 15.62 30.83 -13.48
CA PRO A 241 16.33 30.22 -14.58
C PRO A 241 17.27 29.11 -14.08
N ALA A 242 17.75 28.34 -15.04
CA ALA A 242 18.89 27.45 -14.86
C ALA A 242 20.11 28.24 -14.36
N SER A 243 20.66 27.83 -13.21
CA SER A 243 22.04 28.13 -12.83
C SER A 243 22.80 26.82 -12.83
N GLY A 244 23.66 26.67 -13.82
CA GLY A 244 24.62 25.59 -13.90
C GLY A 244 25.77 25.79 -12.92
N SER A 245 26.34 24.67 -12.51
CA SER A 245 27.71 24.59 -12.02
C SER A 245 28.24 23.20 -12.39
N ARG A 246 29.12 23.21 -13.38
CA ARG A 246 29.95 22.10 -13.89
C ARG A 246 31.02 21.72 -12.83
N PRO A 247 31.70 20.58 -12.99
CA PRO A 247 32.42 19.87 -11.93
C PRO A 247 33.85 20.38 -11.74
N ASP A 248 34.33 20.36 -10.49
CA ASP A 248 35.75 20.35 -10.17
C ASP A 248 36.24 18.91 -10.04
N GLY A 249 37.29 18.60 -10.79
CA GLY A 249 37.89 17.27 -10.91
C GLY A 249 38.77 16.84 -9.74
N PRO A 250 39.24 15.58 -9.75
CA PRO A 250 40.14 15.06 -8.73
C PRO A 250 41.60 15.51 -8.93
N ARG A 251 42.22 16.02 -7.85
CA ARG A 251 43.67 16.16 -7.71
C ARG A 251 44.24 14.86 -7.14
N ALA A 252 45.20 14.25 -7.83
CA ALA A 252 46.17 13.33 -7.23
C ALA A 252 47.34 14.16 -6.64
N PRO A 253 47.92 13.71 -5.53
CA PRO A 253 49.35 13.33 -5.48
C PRO A 253 49.60 12.17 -4.48
N ASP A 254 50.73 11.48 -4.39
CA ASP A 254 51.97 11.25 -5.14
C ASP A 254 52.49 9.89 -4.62
#